data_AF-X1P0G2-F1
#
_entry.id   AF-X1P0G2-F1
#
_cell.length_a   1.000
_cell.length_b   1.000
_cell.length_c   1.000
_cell.angle_alpha   90.00
_cell.angle_beta   90.00
_cell.angle_gamma   90.00
#
_symmetry.space_group_name_H-M   'P 1'
#
loop_
_entity.id
_entity.type
_entity.pdbx_description
1 polymer ?
#
loop_
_entity_poly.entity_id
_entity_poly.type
_entity_poly.pdbx_seq_one_letter_code
_entity_poly.pdbx_strand_id
1 'polypeptide(L)'
;MKLSTWAKKQGISYKTAWRLWKTGKLPLPAEQLATGTIIVKEPEASYEAGPSSVVLYARVSSSDQKQDLDRQLLRLVEYATSQGFQVKRVIKEVGSGLNGKRTRLLSILRDSNIRT
;
A
#
# COMPACT_ATOMS: atom_id res chain seq x y z
N MET A 1 16.07 -8.01 -5.89
CA MET A 1 16.55 -7.47 -7.21
C MET A 1 18.09 -7.40 -7.25
N LYS A 2 18.74 -7.45 -8.43
CA LYS A 2 20.21 -7.27 -8.53
C LYS A 2 20.62 -5.86 -8.10
N LEU A 3 21.81 -5.70 -7.51
CA LEU A 3 22.34 -4.39 -7.08
C LEU A 3 22.42 -3.37 -8.23
N SER A 4 22.76 -3.81 -9.45
CA SER A 4 22.78 -2.95 -10.64
C SER A 4 21.39 -2.44 -11.01
N THR A 5 20.37 -3.28 -10.92
CA THR A 5 18.98 -2.89 -11.13
C THR A 5 18.50 -1.94 -10.04
N TRP A 6 18.86 -2.21 -8.79
CA TRP A 6 18.53 -1.33 -7.66
C TRP A 6 19.17 0.04 -7.81
N ALA A 7 20.46 0.09 -8.19
CA ALA A 7 21.17 1.34 -8.42
C ALA A 7 20.47 2.22 -9.48
N LYS A 8 20.05 1.61 -10.60
CA LYS A 8 19.27 2.28 -11.65
C LYS A 8 17.94 2.81 -11.11
N LYS A 9 17.20 2.01 -10.34
CA LYS A 9 15.91 2.41 -9.73
C LYS A 9 16.07 3.62 -8.80
N GLN A 10 17.15 3.68 -8.04
CA GLN A 10 17.45 4.79 -7.13
C GLN A 10 18.13 5.99 -7.82
N GLY A 11 18.37 5.93 -9.13
CA GLY A 11 19.03 7.00 -9.87
C GLY A 11 20.52 7.18 -9.54
N ILE A 12 21.18 6.17 -8.98
CA ILE A 12 22.61 6.22 -8.61
C ILE A 12 23.46 5.32 -9.51
N SER A 13 24.75 5.67 -9.63
CA SER A 13 25.70 4.82 -10.34
C SER A 13 25.90 3.47 -9.63
N TYR A 14 26.18 2.42 -10.40
CA TYR A 14 26.51 1.10 -9.85
C TYR A 14 27.71 1.17 -8.89
N LYS A 15 28.73 1.97 -9.20
CA LYS A 15 29.92 2.15 -8.36
C LYS A 15 29.55 2.74 -6.98
N THR A 16 28.59 3.66 -6.95
CA THR A 16 28.05 4.21 -5.69
C THR A 16 27.35 3.12 -4.89
N ALA A 17 26.46 2.35 -5.52
CA ALA A 17 25.74 1.26 -4.85
C ALA A 17 26.69 0.17 -4.31
N TRP A 18 27.72 -0.19 -5.08
CA TRP A 18 28.75 -1.15 -4.65
C TRP A 18 29.56 -0.64 -3.45
N ARG A 19 29.92 0.65 -3.43
CA ARG A 19 30.60 1.26 -2.27
C ARG A 19 29.72 1.24 -1.03
N LEU A 20 28.42 1.54 -1.17
CA LEU A 20 27.47 1.47 -0.06
C LEU A 20 27.37 0.05 0.50
N TRP A 21 27.25 -0.96 -0.37
CA TRP A 21 27.24 -2.35 0.05
C TRP A 21 28.54 -2.77 0.75
N LYS A 22 29.71 -2.46 0.17
CA LYS A 22 31.02 -2.78 0.76
C LYS A 22 31.25 -2.12 2.13
N THR A 23 30.68 -0.93 2.34
CA THR A 23 30.79 -0.21 3.62
C THR A 23 29.66 -0.54 4.59
N GLY A 24 28.75 -1.46 4.25
CA GLY A 24 27.59 -1.81 5.08
C GLY A 24 26.56 -0.68 5.23
N LYS A 25 26.63 0.37 4.39
CA LYS A 25 25.74 1.54 4.41
C LYS A 25 24.55 1.41 3.44
N LEU A 26 24.30 0.20 2.94
CA LEU A 26 23.14 -0.03 2.09
C LEU A 26 21.87 0.08 2.94
N PRO A 27 20.86 0.88 2.54
CA PRO A 27 19.65 1.09 3.34
C PRO A 27 18.72 -0.12 3.36
N LEU A 28 19.01 -1.15 2.56
CA LEU A 28 18.23 -2.37 2.44
C LEU A 28 19.11 -3.59 2.72
N PRO A 29 18.54 -4.68 3.25
CA PRO A 29 19.26 -5.93 3.38
C PRO A 29 19.68 -6.44 2.00
N ALA A 30 20.94 -6.88 1.90
CA ALA A 30 21.48 -7.46 0.67
C ALA A 30 22.42 -8.62 0.99
N GLU A 31 22.41 -9.62 0.13
CA GLU A 31 23.27 -10.80 0.24
C GLU A 31 24.09 -10.98 -1.03
N GLN A 32 25.31 -11.48 -0.88
CA GLN A 32 26.16 -11.85 -2.00
C GLN A 32 26.09 -13.36 -2.21
N LEU A 33 25.72 -13.77 -3.42
CA LEU A 33 25.73 -15.17 -3.82
C LEU A 33 27.16 -15.68 -3.97
N ALA A 34 27.35 -17.00 -3.93
CA ALA A 34 28.66 -17.63 -4.19
C ALA A 34 29.28 -17.23 -5.54
N THR A 35 28.45 -16.84 -6.51
CA THR A 35 28.87 -16.32 -7.82
C THR A 35 29.34 -14.86 -7.80
N GLY A 36 29.36 -14.21 -6.63
CA GLY A 36 29.73 -12.81 -6.46
C GLY A 36 28.63 -11.80 -6.75
N THR A 37 27.46 -12.24 -7.24
CA THR A 37 26.32 -11.36 -7.53
C THR A 37 25.66 -10.88 -6.24
N ILE A 38 25.44 -9.57 -6.11
CA ILE A 38 24.79 -8.95 -4.96
C ILE A 38 23.29 -8.79 -5.24
N ILE A 39 22.46 -9.39 -4.38
CA ILE A 39 21.00 -9.33 -4.42
C ILE A 39 20.51 -8.45 -3.29
N VAL A 40 19.84 -7.35 -3.64
CA VAL A 40 19.15 -6.46 -2.71
C VAL A 40 17.75 -7.02 -2.47
N LYS A 41 17.45 -7.32 -1.20
CA LYS A 41 16.13 -7.70 -0.72
C LYS A 41 15.38 -6.41 -0.43
N GLU A 42 14.75 -5.86 -1.46
CA GLU A 42 13.70 -4.87 -1.22
C GLU A 42 12.59 -5.64 -0.49
N PRO A 43 12.10 -5.16 0.68
CA PRO A 43 10.81 -5.63 1.13
C PRO A 43 9.89 -5.27 -0.03
N GLU A 44 9.46 -6.28 -0.79
CA GLU A 44 8.33 -6.07 -1.66
C GLU A 44 7.29 -5.46 -0.73
N ALA A 45 6.69 -4.34 -1.11
CA ALA A 45 5.38 -4.00 -0.60
C ALA A 45 4.41 -5.06 -1.13
N SER A 46 4.69 -6.33 -0.86
CA SER A 46 3.73 -7.40 -0.86
C SER A 46 2.81 -6.98 0.27
N TYR A 47 1.69 -6.37 -0.10
CA TYR A 47 0.43 -6.74 0.52
C TYR A 47 0.48 -8.26 0.60
N GLU A 48 0.83 -8.77 1.78
CA GLU A 48 1.19 -10.17 1.97
C GLU A 48 0.09 -11.02 1.31
N ALA A 49 0.50 -11.98 0.50
CA ALA A 49 -0.37 -12.93 -0.20
C ALA A 49 -1.07 -13.91 0.78
N GLY A 50 -1.51 -13.42 1.93
CA GLY A 50 -2.65 -13.96 2.66
C GLY A 50 -3.95 -13.32 2.14
N PRO A 51 -5.13 -13.73 2.63
CA PRO A 51 -6.38 -13.05 2.32
C PRO A 51 -6.23 -11.58 2.75
N SER A 52 -5.95 -10.72 1.78
CA SER A 52 -5.74 -9.29 2.01
C SER A 52 -7.04 -8.75 2.55
N SER A 53 -7.08 -8.59 3.87
CA SER A 53 -8.24 -8.11 4.58
C SER A 53 -8.35 -6.63 4.30
N VAL A 54 -9.37 -6.23 3.52
CA VAL A 54 -9.56 -4.85 3.08
C VAL A 54 -10.65 -4.16 3.88
N VAL A 55 -10.51 -2.84 4.03
CA VAL A 55 -11.57 -1.98 4.54
C VAL A 55 -12.09 -1.14 3.39
N LEU A 56 -13.40 -1.22 3.14
CA LEU A 56 -14.06 -0.44 2.11
C LEU A 56 -14.56 0.87 2.71
N TYR A 57 -14.24 1.99 2.06
CA TYR A 57 -14.69 3.31 2.45
C TYR A 57 -15.36 4.00 1.26
N ALA A 58 -16.59 4.47 1.45
CA ALA A 58 -17.33 5.25 0.46
C ALA A 58 -17.86 6.55 1.07
N ARG A 59 -17.90 7.61 0.27
CA ARG A 59 -18.36 8.93 0.70
C ARG A 59 -19.20 9.64 -0.35
N VAL A 60 -20.25 10.30 0.10
CA VAL A 60 -21.02 11.28 -0.70
C VAL A 60 -20.98 12.67 -0.07
N SER A 61 -21.18 13.71 -0.88
CA SER A 61 -21.08 15.11 -0.45
C SER A 61 -22.31 15.62 0.29
N SER A 62 -23.50 15.22 -0.14
CA SER A 62 -24.79 15.62 0.46
C SER A 62 -25.57 14.41 0.97
N SER A 63 -26.44 14.63 1.94
CA SER A 63 -27.44 13.65 2.41
C SER A 63 -28.39 13.21 1.29
N ASP A 64 -28.64 14.06 0.32
CA ASP A 64 -29.55 13.75 -0.80
C ASP A 64 -28.98 12.66 -1.71
N GLN A 65 -27.66 12.49 -1.69
CA GLN A 65 -26.92 11.46 -2.42
C GLN A 65 -26.74 10.18 -1.62
N LYS A 66 -27.41 10.04 -0.47
CA LYS A 66 -27.26 8.86 0.40
C LYS A 66 -27.67 7.55 -0.29
N GLN A 67 -28.62 7.60 -1.22
CA GLN A 67 -28.98 6.43 -2.03
C GLN A 67 -27.84 6.00 -2.96
N ASP A 68 -27.04 6.94 -3.47
CA ASP A 68 -25.88 6.62 -4.32
C ASP A 68 -24.73 6.00 -3.51
N LEU A 69 -24.67 6.28 -2.21
CA LEU A 69 -23.65 5.71 -1.32
C LEU A 69 -23.75 4.18 -1.24
N ASP A 70 -24.97 3.64 -1.23
CA ASP A 70 -25.21 2.20 -1.19
C ASP A 70 -24.82 1.54 -2.52
N ARG A 71 -25.11 2.20 -3.65
CA ARG A 71 -24.70 1.74 -4.98
C ARG A 71 -23.17 1.73 -5.14
N GLN A 72 -22.50 2.79 -4.68
CA GLN A 72 -21.03 2.86 -4.70
C GLN A 72 -20.40 1.75 -3.86
N LEU A 73 -20.98 1.45 -2.70
CA LEU A 73 -20.49 0.36 -1.87
C LEU A 73 -20.70 -1.02 -2.48
N LEU A 74 -21.86 -1.26 -3.09
CA LEU A 74 -22.11 -2.54 -3.75
C LEU A 74 -21.03 -2.82 -4.80
N ARG A 75 -20.70 -1.81 -5.62
CA ARG A 75 -19.63 -1.92 -6.62
C ARG A 75 -18.25 -2.19 -6.01
N LEU A 76 -17.95 -1.60 -4.85
CA LEU A 76 -16.69 -1.86 -4.12
C LEU A 76 -16.64 -3.28 -3.54
N VAL A 77 -17.77 -3.79 -3.04
CA VAL A 77 -17.89 -5.16 -2.52
C VAL A 77 -17.74 -6.17 -3.65
N GLU A 78 -18.39 -5.95 -4.80
CA GLU A 78 -18.25 -6.79 -5.99
C GLU A 78 -16.80 -6.85 -6.46
N TYR A 79 -16.14 -5.69 -6.57
CA TYR A 79 -14.73 -5.62 -6.91
C TYR A 79 -13.87 -6.40 -5.90
N ALA A 80 -14.01 -6.14 -4.61
CA ALA A 80 -13.25 -6.83 -3.57
C ALA A 80 -13.44 -8.36 -3.62
N THR A 81 -14.69 -8.79 -3.80
CA THR A 81 -15.02 -10.23 -3.91
C THR A 81 -14.39 -10.85 -5.16
N SER A 82 -14.46 -10.17 -6.31
CA SER A 82 -13.84 -10.64 -7.57
C SER A 82 -12.32 -10.77 -7.50
N GLN A 83 -11.67 -9.95 -6.66
CA GLN A 83 -10.22 -10.00 -6.42
C GLN A 83 -9.84 -10.98 -5.32
N GLY A 84 -10.82 -11.65 -4.68
CA GLY A 84 -10.58 -12.56 -3.56
C GLY A 84 -10.19 -11.86 -2.26
N PHE A 85 -10.48 -10.57 -2.12
CA PHE A 85 -10.22 -9.82 -0.88
C PHE A 85 -11.27 -10.15 0.18
N GLN A 86 -10.82 -10.30 1.44
CA GLN A 86 -11.72 -10.43 2.57
C GLN A 86 -12.15 -9.06 3.07
N VAL A 87 -13.42 -8.71 2.94
CA VAL A 87 -13.92 -7.41 3.44
C VAL A 87 -14.06 -7.47 4.96
N LYS A 88 -13.15 -6.82 5.68
CA LYS A 88 -13.15 -6.77 7.16
C LYS A 88 -14.13 -5.74 7.71
N ARG A 89 -14.25 -4.60 7.02
CA ARG A 89 -15.11 -3.50 7.45
C ARG A 89 -15.57 -2.66 6.27
N VAL A 90 -16.81 -2.19 6.34
CA VAL A 90 -17.40 -1.25 5.37
C VAL A 90 -17.76 0.04 6.09
N ILE A 91 -17.32 1.18 5.56
CA ILE A 91 -17.49 2.48 6.17
C ILE A 91 -18.13 3.44 5.17
N LYS A 92 -19.24 4.02 5.60
CA LYS A 92 -20.04 5.00 4.86
C LYS A 92 -19.82 6.36 5.48
N GLU A 93 -19.64 7.42 4.70
CA GLU A 93 -19.56 8.78 5.23
C GLU A 93 -20.34 9.76 4.34
N VAL A 94 -21.12 10.64 4.96
CA VAL A 94 -21.76 11.76 4.27
C VAL A 94 -21.09 13.02 4.75
N GLY A 95 -20.49 13.78 3.84
CA GLY A 95 -19.79 15.00 4.19
C GLY A 95 -19.12 15.63 2.98
N SER A 96 -19.08 16.96 2.97
CA SER A 96 -18.43 17.73 1.91
C SER A 96 -16.96 17.34 1.75
N GLY A 97 -16.50 17.25 0.50
CA GLY A 97 -15.07 17.04 0.20
C GLY A 97 -14.19 18.16 0.72
N LEU A 98 -14.75 19.38 0.84
CA LEU A 98 -14.08 20.58 1.34
C LEU A 98 -14.00 20.62 2.88
N ASN A 99 -14.80 19.81 3.57
CA ASN A 99 -14.73 19.68 5.02
C ASN A 99 -13.73 18.58 5.39
N GLY A 100 -12.62 18.97 6.02
CA GLY A 100 -11.58 18.07 6.49
C GLY A 100 -11.96 17.23 7.71
N LYS A 101 -13.10 17.53 8.36
CA LYS A 101 -13.60 16.78 9.52
C LYS A 101 -14.25 15.46 9.08
N ARG A 102 -13.41 14.54 8.58
CA ARG A 102 -13.82 13.19 8.13
C ARG A 102 -13.57 12.18 9.24
N THR A 103 -14.41 12.22 10.27
CA THR A 103 -14.18 11.46 11.52
C THR A 103 -14.09 9.96 11.25
N ARG A 104 -14.86 9.43 10.29
CA ARG A 104 -14.84 8.00 9.98
C ARG A 104 -13.60 7.61 9.20
N LEU A 105 -13.21 8.38 8.17
CA LEU A 105 -11.94 8.17 7.46
C LEU A 105 -10.73 8.27 8.41
N LEU A 106 -10.65 9.33 9.22
CA LEU A 106 -9.54 9.54 10.15
C LEU A 106 -9.46 8.42 11.20
N SER A 107 -10.60 7.85 11.63
CA SER A 107 -10.60 6.70 12.52
C SER A 107 -9.96 5.47 11.89
N ILE A 108 -10.11 5.25 10.58
CA ILE A 108 -9.48 4.13 9.86
C ILE A 108 -7.97 4.35 9.78
N LEU A 109 -7.56 5.56 9.38
CA LEU A 109 -6.15 5.88 9.18
C LEU A 109 -5.34 5.88 10.49
N ARG A 110 -6.02 5.98 11.64
CA ARG A 110 -5.39 5.88 12.97
C ARG A 110 -5.30 4.45 13.49
N ASP A 111 -6.00 3.49 12.89
CA ASP A 111 -6.00 2.10 13.33
C ASP A 111 -4.69 1.43 12.89
N SER A 112 -3.85 1.05 13.85
CA SER A 112 -2.56 0.40 13.60
C SER A 112 -2.70 -1.00 12.97
N ASN A 113 -3.89 -1.59 12.99
CA ASN A 113 -4.17 -2.86 12.32
C ASN A 113 -4.50 -2.68 10.83
N ILE A 114 -4.60 -1.44 10.35
CA ILE A 114 -4.89 -1.13 8.94
C ILE A 114 -3.62 -0.57 8.33
N ARG A 115 -3.08 -1.31 7.35
CA ARG A 115 -1.98 -0.83 6.51
C ARG A 115 -2.60 -0.16 5.28
N THR A 116 -2.25 1.11 5.06
CA THR A 116 -2.77 1.97 3.99
C THR A 116 -1.76 2.13 2.88
#